data_AF-A0A9E4IZ54-F1
#
_entry.id   AF-A0A9E4IZ54-F1
#
_cell.length_a   1.000
_cell.length_b   1.000
_cell.length_c   1.000
_cell.angle_alpha   90.00
_cell.angle_beta   90.00
_cell.angle_gamma   90.00
#
_symmetry.space_group_name_H-M   'P 1'
#
loop_
_entity.id
_entity.type
_entity.pdbx_description
1 polymer ?
#
loop_
_entity_poly.entity_id
_entity_poly.type
_entity_poly.pdbx_seq_one_letter_code
_entity_poly.pdbx_strand_id
1 'polypeptide(L)'
;MASYYESLSEAERSKIETVAMDMWAAYISATVSCLPDGARKLAYDKFHVASHLGGAVDEVRREEHRLLSRLGDDRLADTRYLWLYDPDNVPERRWSRFKQLIDGTSKTARCWHLKEVATRTAIYFHLGGLDLEPH
;
A
#
# COMPACT_ATOMS: atom_id res chain seq x y z
N MET A 1 -9.29 16.58 -12.44
CA MET A 1 -8.61 15.53 -13.21
C MET A 1 -9.21 15.41 -14.61
N ALA A 2 -10.50 15.14 -14.77
CA ALA A 2 -11.15 15.11 -16.09
C ALA A 2 -10.96 16.41 -16.88
N SER A 3 -11.22 17.57 -16.26
CA SER A 3 -11.00 18.90 -16.86
C SER A 3 -9.56 19.17 -17.31
N TYR A 4 -8.58 18.56 -16.65
CA TYR A 4 -7.17 18.65 -17.05
C TYR A 4 -6.94 17.86 -18.33
N TYR A 5 -7.42 16.62 -18.41
CA TYR A 5 -7.30 15.85 -19.65
C TYR A 5 -8.07 16.50 -20.80
N GLU A 6 -9.25 17.06 -20.54
CA GLU A 6 -10.05 17.81 -21.50
C GLU A 6 -9.29 19.00 -22.11
N SER A 7 -8.40 19.64 -21.34
CA SER A 7 -7.52 20.71 -21.86
C SER A 7 -6.41 20.23 -22.79
N LEU A 8 -6.12 18.92 -22.83
CA LEU A 8 -5.12 18.33 -23.71
C LEU A 8 -5.75 17.87 -25.03
N SER A 9 -5.05 18.14 -26.12
CA SER A 9 -5.36 17.56 -27.43
C SER A 9 -5.21 16.04 -27.42
N GLU A 10 -5.85 15.37 -28.38
CA GLU A 10 -5.77 13.91 -28.52
C GLU A 10 -4.32 13.43 -28.75
N ALA A 11 -3.54 14.20 -29.52
CA ALA A 11 -2.12 13.94 -29.74
C ALA A 11 -1.28 14.02 -28.45
N GLU A 12 -1.62 14.95 -27.55
CA GLU A 12 -0.96 15.07 -26.24
C GLU A 12 -1.35 13.92 -25.31
N ARG A 13 -2.63 13.55 -25.25
CA ARG A 13 -3.09 12.41 -24.44
C ARG A 13 -2.49 11.08 -24.88
N SER A 14 -2.28 10.91 -26.19
CA SER A 14 -1.66 9.71 -26.76
C SER A 14 -0.19 9.56 -26.36
N LYS A 15 0.51 10.67 -26.08
CA LYS A 15 1.91 10.68 -25.60
C LYS A 15 2.05 10.39 -24.11
N ILE A 16 0.95 10.38 -23.36
CA ILE A 16 1.01 10.02 -21.93
C ILE A 16 1.25 8.52 -21.84
N GLU A 17 2.42 8.13 -21.33
CA GLU A 17 2.78 6.74 -21.12
C GLU A 17 2.34 6.24 -19.74
N THR A 18 2.35 7.11 -18.73
CA THR A 18 1.94 6.78 -17.36
C THR A 18 1.45 7.99 -16.60
N VAL A 19 0.54 7.74 -15.67
CA VAL A 19 0.00 8.66 -14.69
C VAL A 19 0.23 8.09 -13.30
N ALA A 20 1.18 8.66 -12.56
CA ALA A 20 1.33 8.40 -11.13
C ALA A 20 0.17 9.08 -10.38
N MET A 21 -0.58 8.33 -9.56
CA MET A 21 -1.75 8.86 -8.85
C MET A 21 -2.05 8.16 -7.52
N ASP A 22 -2.92 8.81 -6.74
CA ASP A 22 -3.61 8.23 -5.59
C ASP A 22 -4.63 7.16 -6.04
N MET A 23 -4.89 6.16 -5.18
CA MET A 23 -5.86 5.09 -5.40
C MET A 23 -7.34 5.53 -5.33
N TRP A 24 -7.62 6.84 -5.23
CA TRP A 24 -8.99 7.34 -5.20
C TRP A 24 -9.75 7.05 -6.50
N ALA A 25 -10.92 6.41 -6.37
CA ALA A 25 -11.74 5.94 -7.48
C ALA A 25 -12.10 7.04 -8.50
N ALA A 26 -12.27 8.30 -8.07
CA ALA A 26 -12.57 9.40 -8.98
C ALA A 26 -11.38 9.75 -9.90
N TYR A 27 -10.14 9.64 -9.42
CA TYR A 27 -8.94 9.87 -10.23
C TYR A 27 -8.67 8.72 -11.19
N ILE A 28 -8.87 7.48 -10.72
CA ILE A 28 -8.80 6.29 -11.57
C ILE A 28 -9.83 6.41 -12.69
N SER A 29 -11.10 6.66 -12.37
CA SER A 29 -12.18 6.76 -13.35
C SER A 29 -11.94 7.88 -14.38
N ALA A 30 -11.51 9.06 -13.93
CA ALA A 30 -11.16 10.15 -14.84
C ALA A 30 -10.01 9.78 -15.79
N THR A 31 -8.98 9.08 -15.29
CA THR A 31 -7.83 8.71 -16.11
C THR A 31 -8.18 7.61 -17.11
N VAL A 32 -8.91 6.58 -16.67
CA VAL A 32 -9.37 5.48 -17.54
C VAL A 32 -10.30 6.00 -18.63
N SER A 33 -11.17 6.97 -18.30
CA SER A 33 -12.16 7.50 -19.26
C SER A 33 -11.57 8.52 -20.24
N CYS A 34 -10.56 9.29 -19.82
CA CYS A 34 -10.04 10.39 -20.63
C CYS A 34 -8.78 10.04 -21.44
N LEU A 35 -8.04 8.99 -21.09
CA LEU A 35 -6.82 8.59 -21.79
C LEU A 35 -7.01 7.31 -22.61
N PRO A 36 -6.42 7.23 -23.82
CA PRO A 36 -6.33 5.98 -24.55
C PRO A 36 -5.51 4.99 -23.73
N ASP A 37 -5.99 3.75 -23.61
CA ASP A 37 -5.42 2.71 -22.74
C ASP A 37 -5.21 3.15 -21.28
N GLY A 38 -6.05 4.06 -20.77
CA GLY A 38 -5.86 4.72 -19.48
C GLY A 38 -5.62 3.77 -18.31
N ALA A 39 -6.26 2.59 -18.31
CA ALA A 39 -6.04 1.55 -17.29
C ALA A 39 -4.60 1.00 -17.26
N ARG A 40 -3.94 0.89 -18.43
CA ARG A 40 -2.55 0.43 -18.55
C ARG A 40 -1.54 1.51 -18.15
N LYS A 41 -2.00 2.76 -18.03
CA LYS A 41 -1.16 3.92 -17.73
C LYS A 41 -1.19 4.28 -16.25
N LEU A 42 -1.95 3.60 -15.41
CA LEU A 42 -2.03 3.89 -13.98
C LEU A 42 -0.77 3.41 -13.27
N ALA A 43 -0.12 4.29 -12.52
CA ALA A 43 0.90 3.93 -11.54
C ALA A 43 0.45 4.45 -10.17
N TYR A 44 0.40 3.58 -9.17
CA TYR A 44 0.04 4.00 -7.82
C TYR A 44 1.29 4.48 -7.08
N ASP A 45 1.22 5.68 -6.53
CA ASP A 45 2.33 6.18 -5.74
C ASP A 45 2.46 5.38 -4.43
N LYS A 46 3.71 4.94 -4.16
CA LYS A 46 4.08 4.14 -2.99
C LYS A 46 3.64 4.74 -1.66
N PHE A 47 3.61 6.06 -1.53
CA PHE A 47 3.24 6.75 -0.29
C PHE A 47 1.78 6.50 0.07
N HIS A 48 0.89 6.56 -0.92
CA HIS A 48 -0.54 6.32 -0.70
C HIS A 48 -0.83 4.84 -0.42
N VAL A 49 -0.17 3.93 -1.13
CA VAL A 49 -0.25 2.48 -0.86
C VAL A 49 0.24 2.17 0.56
N ALA A 50 1.41 2.66 0.94
CA ALA A 50 1.98 2.44 2.27
C ALA A 50 1.09 3.01 3.38
N SER A 51 0.53 4.20 3.17
CA SER A 51 -0.38 4.86 4.13
C SER A 51 -1.68 4.06 4.31
N HIS A 52 -2.32 3.68 3.20
CA HIS A 52 -3.58 2.92 3.23
C HIS A 52 -3.39 1.55 3.90
N LEU A 53 -2.36 0.81 3.50
CA LEU A 53 -2.05 -0.49 4.07
C LEU A 53 -1.54 -0.39 5.52
N GLY A 54 -0.83 0.68 5.88
CA GLY A 54 -0.48 0.98 7.26
C GLY A 54 -1.70 1.18 8.16
N GLY A 55 -2.76 1.80 7.63
CA GLY A 55 -4.07 1.89 8.28
C GLY A 55 -4.69 0.52 8.55
N ALA A 56 -4.70 -0.35 7.54
CA ALA A 56 -5.20 -1.72 7.67
C ALA A 56 -4.42 -2.55 8.70
N VAL A 57 -3.09 -2.39 8.76
CA VAL A 57 -2.26 -3.04 9.79
C VAL A 57 -2.65 -2.57 11.20
N ASP A 58 -2.88 -1.27 11.42
CA ASP A 58 -3.31 -0.77 12.74
C ASP A 58 -4.72 -1.27 13.11
N GLU A 59 -5.62 -1.43 12.14
CA GLU A 59 -6.94 -2.03 12.37
C GLU A 59 -6.82 -3.49 12.83
N VAL A 60 -6.11 -4.33 12.08
CA VAL A 60 -5.85 -5.73 12.45
C VAL A 60 -5.17 -5.82 13.82
N ARG A 61 -4.19 -4.95 14.09
CA ARG A 61 -3.53 -4.87 15.40
C ARG A 61 -4.49 -4.53 16.52
N ARG A 62 -5.40 -3.56 16.33
CA ARG A 62 -6.40 -3.18 17.35
C ARG A 62 -7.31 -4.35 17.68
N GLU A 63 -7.81 -5.04 16.67
CA GLU A 63 -8.68 -6.21 16.84
C GLU A 63 -7.96 -7.34 17.56
N GLU A 64 -6.76 -7.70 17.09
CA GLU A 64 -5.96 -8.77 17.68
C GLU A 64 -5.53 -8.42 19.11
N HIS A 65 -5.08 -7.20 19.37
CA HIS A 65 -4.75 -6.73 20.71
C HIS A 65 -5.93 -6.82 21.66
N ARG A 66 -7.13 -6.42 21.21
CA ARG A 66 -8.35 -6.51 22.03
C ARG A 66 -8.67 -7.95 22.44
N LEU A 67 -8.45 -8.91 21.55
CA LEU A 67 -8.66 -10.33 21.83
C LEU A 67 -7.58 -10.86 22.78
N LEU A 68 -6.31 -10.51 22.57
CA LEU A 68 -5.18 -10.93 23.40
C LEU A 68 -5.27 -10.36 24.83
N SER A 69 -5.60 -9.08 24.99
CA SER A 69 -5.71 -8.47 26.31
C SER A 69 -6.85 -9.06 27.15
N ARG A 70 -7.92 -9.59 26.53
CA ARG A 70 -8.96 -10.36 27.25
C ARG A 70 -8.41 -11.67 27.84
N LEU A 71 -7.33 -12.19 27.29
CA LEU A 71 -6.62 -13.38 27.75
C LEU A 71 -5.42 -13.02 28.65
N GLY A 72 -5.24 -11.74 29.00
CA GLY A 72 -4.09 -11.27 29.78
C GLY A 72 -2.78 -11.18 29.00
N ASP A 73 -2.84 -11.15 27.67
CA ASP A 73 -1.67 -11.06 26.80
C ASP A 73 -1.54 -9.66 26.19
N ASP A 74 -0.53 -8.92 26.64
CA ASP A 74 -0.27 -7.54 26.24
C ASP A 74 0.89 -7.42 25.24
N ARG A 75 1.27 -8.48 24.52
CA ARG A 75 2.39 -8.43 23.55
C ARG A 75 2.23 -7.35 22.48
N LEU A 76 0.99 -6.97 22.14
CA LEU A 76 0.68 -5.92 21.16
C LEU A 76 0.44 -4.54 21.80
N ALA A 77 0.48 -4.41 23.12
CA ALA A 77 0.37 -3.13 23.81
C ALA A 77 1.55 -2.22 23.43
N ASP A 78 1.25 -0.93 23.19
CA ASP A 78 2.23 0.09 22.80
C ASP A 78 3.06 -0.23 21.56
N THR A 79 2.58 -1.12 20.69
CA THR A 79 3.30 -1.51 19.46
C THR A 79 2.89 -0.70 18.22
N ARG A 80 1.84 0.12 18.28
CA ARG A 80 1.27 0.85 17.11
C ARG A 80 2.34 1.47 16.21
N TYR A 81 3.23 2.26 16.80
CA TYR A 81 4.25 2.99 16.04
C TYR A 81 5.36 2.08 15.49
N LEU A 82 5.55 0.87 16.04
CA LEU A 82 6.51 -0.09 15.49
C LEU A 82 6.10 -0.54 14.08
N TRP A 83 4.79 -0.72 13.86
CA TRP A 83 4.23 -1.17 12.58
C TRP A 83 4.21 -0.08 11.49
N LEU A 84 4.37 1.17 11.87
CA LEU A 84 4.36 2.33 10.97
C LEU A 84 5.76 2.70 10.45
N TYR A 85 6.82 2.14 11.03
CA TYR A 85 8.16 2.37 10.50
C TYR A 85 8.32 1.75 9.12
N ASP A 86 9.11 2.43 8.30
CA ASP A 86 9.82 1.79 7.21
C ASP A 86 10.87 0.83 7.82
N PRO A 87 10.91 -0.45 7.41
CA PRO A 87 11.88 -1.43 7.92
C PRO A 87 13.32 -0.93 7.91
N ASP A 88 13.70 -0.13 6.91
CA ASP A 88 15.06 0.37 6.74
C ASP A 88 15.37 1.55 7.69
N ASN A 89 14.35 2.11 8.35
CA ASN A 89 14.43 3.29 9.21
C ASN A 89 13.94 3.04 10.64
N VAL A 90 13.87 1.79 11.09
CA VAL A 90 13.52 1.46 12.47
C VAL A 90 14.68 1.85 13.40
N PRO A 91 14.46 2.66 14.46
CA PRO A 91 15.52 2.99 15.40
C PRO A 91 16.11 1.75 16.07
N GLU A 92 17.44 1.67 16.20
CA GLU A 92 18.16 0.51 16.74
C GLU A 92 17.59 0.03 18.09
N ARG A 93 17.33 0.97 19.00
CA ARG A 93 16.71 0.70 20.32
C ARG A 93 15.34 0.01 20.26
N ARG A 94 14.62 0.11 19.13
CA ARG A 94 13.31 -0.48 18.89
C ARG A 94 13.40 -1.76 18.05
N TRP A 95 14.51 -1.98 17.35
CA TRP A 95 14.67 -3.08 16.40
C TRP A 95 14.48 -4.45 17.04
N SER A 96 15.11 -4.72 18.18
CA SER A 96 14.97 -6.01 18.87
C SER A 96 13.51 -6.35 19.20
N ARG A 97 12.77 -5.39 19.77
CA ARG A 97 11.33 -5.55 20.06
C ARG A 97 10.52 -5.74 18.78
N PHE A 98 10.82 -4.96 17.74
CA PHE A 98 10.10 -5.06 16.48
C PHE A 98 10.34 -6.41 15.79
N LYS A 99 11.59 -6.88 15.79
CA LYS A 99 11.99 -8.18 15.25
C LYS A 99 11.20 -9.33 15.88
N GLN A 100 11.07 -9.33 17.21
CA GLN A 100 10.28 -10.34 17.92
C GLN A 100 8.80 -10.34 17.49
N LEU A 101 8.25 -9.18 17.14
CA LEU A 101 6.86 -9.06 16.70
C LEU A 101 6.67 -9.56 15.27
N ILE A 102 7.58 -9.20 14.34
CA ILE A 102 7.48 -9.57 12.92
C ILE A 102 7.88 -11.02 12.65
N ASP A 103 8.77 -11.61 13.46
CA ASP A 103 9.13 -13.03 13.37
C ASP A 103 8.02 -13.95 13.93
N GLY A 104 7.01 -13.37 14.58
CA GLY A 104 5.87 -14.09 15.15
C GLY A 104 4.80 -14.48 14.12
N THR A 105 3.85 -15.30 14.55
CA THR A 105 2.72 -15.77 13.72
C THR A 105 1.42 -15.03 13.98
N SER A 106 1.48 -13.78 14.48
CA SER A 106 0.28 -12.97 14.74
C SER A 106 -0.39 -12.55 13.43
N LYS A 107 -1.69 -12.26 13.47
CA LYS A 107 -2.41 -11.67 12.33
C LYS A 107 -1.79 -10.33 11.95
N THR A 108 -1.38 -9.55 12.94
CA THR A 108 -0.69 -8.28 12.76
C THR A 108 0.62 -8.43 11.99
N ALA A 109 1.47 -9.40 12.37
CA ALA A 109 2.74 -9.66 11.70
C ALA A 109 2.54 -10.06 10.23
N ARG A 110 1.59 -10.97 9.96
CA ARG A 110 1.24 -11.37 8.59
C ARG A 110 0.73 -10.18 7.76
N CYS A 111 -0.18 -9.38 8.33
CA CYS A 111 -0.73 -8.21 7.66
C CYS A 111 0.38 -7.19 7.35
N TRP A 112 1.31 -6.97 8.27
CA TRP A 112 2.45 -6.10 8.06
C TRP A 112 3.36 -6.62 6.93
N HIS A 113 3.63 -7.91 6.86
CA HIS A 113 4.44 -8.49 5.77
C HIS A 113 3.77 -8.31 4.40
N LEU A 114 2.45 -8.47 4.32
CA LEU A 114 1.68 -8.18 3.09
C LEU A 114 1.77 -6.70 2.71
N LYS A 115 1.69 -5.79 3.69
CA LYS A 115 1.87 -4.35 3.49
C LYS A 115 3.26 -4.03 2.92
N GLU A 116 4.32 -4.67 3.42
CA GLU A 116 5.68 -4.48 2.92
C GLU A 116 5.84 -4.97 1.48
N VAL A 117 5.33 -6.17 1.16
CA VAL A 117 5.36 -6.70 -0.22
C VAL A 117 4.63 -5.74 -1.16
N ALA A 118 3.39 -5.37 -0.83
CA ALA A 118 2.58 -4.50 -1.68
C ALA A 118 3.18 -3.09 -1.83
N THR A 119 3.80 -2.54 -0.78
CA THR A 119 4.46 -1.23 -0.85
C THR A 119 5.69 -1.27 -1.77
N ARG A 120 6.49 -2.35 -1.71
CA ARG A 120 7.66 -2.53 -2.58
C ARG A 120 7.26 -2.78 -4.04
N THR A 121 6.13 -3.45 -4.27
CA THR A 121 5.60 -3.70 -5.62
C THR A 121 4.68 -2.60 -6.15
N ALA A 122 4.31 -1.61 -5.32
CA ALA A 122 3.45 -0.48 -5.72
C ALA A 122 3.95 0.22 -6.99
N ILE A 123 5.28 0.38 -7.08
CA ILE A 123 5.96 0.99 -8.24
C ILE A 123 5.86 0.07 -9.47
N TYR A 124 5.79 -1.26 -9.30
CA TYR A 124 5.77 -2.24 -10.40
C TYR A 124 4.38 -2.49 -11.00
N PHE A 125 3.29 -2.04 -10.36
CA PHE A 125 1.97 -2.03 -11.00
C PHE A 125 1.95 -1.17 -12.29
N HIS A 126 3.02 -0.43 -12.52
CA HIS A 126 3.34 0.40 -13.67
C HIS A 126 3.68 -0.33 -14.99
N LEU A 127 3.99 -1.64 -15.01
CA LEU A 127 4.61 -2.24 -16.22
C LEU A 127 3.97 -3.55 -16.67
N GLY A 128 2.72 -3.50 -17.12
CA GLY A 128 2.23 -4.49 -18.11
C GLY A 128 1.92 -5.90 -17.61
N GLY A 129 1.18 -6.04 -16.51
CA GLY A 129 0.53 -7.30 -16.15
C GLY A 129 1.33 -8.14 -15.16
N LEU A 130 0.68 -8.51 -14.07
CA LEU A 130 0.89 -9.85 -13.55
C LEU A 130 0.24 -10.78 -14.59
N ASP A 131 1.03 -11.35 -15.48
CA ASP A 131 0.62 -12.58 -16.18
C ASP A 131 0.45 -13.66 -15.12
N LEU A 132 -0.77 -13.76 -14.59
CA LEU A 132 -1.26 -14.93 -13.84
C LEU A 132 -1.99 -15.87 -14.81
N GLU A 133 -1.43 -16.09 -15.99
CA GLU A 133 -1.84 -17.24 -16.81
C GLU A 133 -1.09 -18.47 -16.29
N PRO A 134 -1.80 -19.55 -15.92
CA PRO A 134 -1.15 -20.80 -15.52
C PRO A 134 -0.54 -21.45 -16.77
N HIS A 135 0.77 -21.68 -16.73
CA HIS A 135 1.39 -22.72 -17.57
C HIS A 135 1.04 -24.11 -17.04
#